data_AF-A0A0W0YUT9-F1
#
_entry.id   AF-A0A0W0YUT9-F1
#
_cell.length_a   1.000
_cell.length_b   1.000
_cell.length_c   1.000
_cell.angle_alpha   90.00
_cell.angle_beta   90.00
_cell.angle_gamma   90.00
#
_symmetry.space_group_name_H-M   'P 1'
#
loop_
_entity.id
_entity.type
_entity.pdbx_description
1 polymer ?
#
loop_
_entity_poly.entity_id
_entity_poly.type
_entity_poly.pdbx_seq_one_letter_code
_entity_poly.pdbx_strand_id
1 'polypeptide(L)'
;MYDKHNQFFQNQKEKLASEIRFFNVTKTSTATHELYRGFDNLASVIFSFPTLLIGIFGKTYPEMITMEQIKLHKLTNLSNDFHMVSMSEDIEVAFDWGNGCFITIDPMLFRSFTVDVHETYRKNDLNLPGRMEREKEHVALVVPYCSIKKVTINNKEITNPFYLAVSNNNQEAIKAFNGIYCRLVSLLRNKYTKELDVHEEKLALQEHVTAYLQFYEKHSGSDNPFNKTHQELVTLYPEFMEYFVPLNPHHPTSDPIKDKVIASSDNLFKEHYYTKSIDASFIHRTKEATTCYDDDWARPFYE
;
A
#
# COMPACT_ATOMS: atom_id res chain seq x y z
N MET A 1 37.53 13.31 9.09
CA MET A 1 36.91 12.59 10.22
C MET A 1 35.70 11.85 9.66
N TYR A 2 35.92 10.59 9.28
CA TYR A 2 34.90 9.66 8.84
C TYR A 2 34.81 8.59 9.92
N ASP A 3 33.61 8.37 10.45
CA ASP A 3 33.21 7.06 10.96
C ASP A 3 31.70 6.95 10.81
N LYS A 4 31.26 6.55 9.61
CA LYS A 4 29.93 6.01 9.35
C LYS A 4 30.08 4.50 9.17
N HIS A 5 30.45 3.81 10.24
CA HIS A 5 30.37 2.36 10.26
C HIS A 5 28.93 1.92 10.53
N ASN A 6 28.30 1.37 9.49
CA ASN A 6 27.57 0.10 9.52
C ASN A 6 26.99 -0.30 10.89
N GLN A 7 25.87 0.29 11.29
CA GLN A 7 25.04 -0.32 12.33
C GLN A 7 24.15 -1.40 11.69
N PHE A 8 24.73 -2.60 11.58
CA PHE A 8 24.01 -3.83 11.21
C PHE A 8 23.03 -4.32 12.30
N PHE A 9 23.02 -3.69 13.49
CA PHE A 9 22.05 -3.97 14.56
C PHE A 9 21.42 -2.67 15.04
N GLN A 10 20.08 -2.57 14.96
CA GLN A 10 19.32 -1.44 15.48
C GLN A 10 19.36 -1.42 17.01
N ASN A 11 19.75 -0.29 17.58
CA ASN A 11 19.56 -0.01 19.01
C ASN A 11 18.06 0.12 19.29
N GLN A 12 17.50 -0.77 20.12
CA GLN A 12 16.07 -0.80 20.50
C GLN A 12 15.54 0.47 21.22
N LYS A 13 16.39 1.46 21.50
CA LYS A 13 16.05 2.68 22.26
C LYS A 13 15.98 3.97 21.43
N GLU A 14 16.25 3.94 20.12
CA GLU A 14 16.09 5.13 19.30
C GLU A 14 14.62 5.35 18.93
N LYS A 15 14.14 6.59 19.12
CA LYS A 15 12.84 7.02 18.60
C LYS A 15 12.93 6.93 17.07
N LEU A 16 12.26 5.92 16.51
CA LEU A 16 12.13 5.74 15.07
C LEU A 16 11.65 7.04 14.42
N ALA A 17 12.26 7.41 13.31
CA ALA A 17 11.88 8.60 12.58
C ALA A 17 10.43 8.44 12.07
N SER A 18 9.58 9.42 12.36
CA SER A 18 8.22 9.50 11.81
C SER A 18 8.20 9.78 10.30
N GLU A 19 9.35 10.12 9.73
CA GLU A 19 9.51 10.48 8.34
C GLU A 19 10.15 9.34 7.54
N ILE A 20 9.68 9.18 6.30
CA ILE A 20 10.26 8.25 5.33
C ILE A 20 11.29 9.02 4.51
N ARG A 21 12.54 8.61 4.57
CA ARG A 21 13.62 9.25 3.83
C ARG A 21 13.89 8.50 2.53
N PHE A 22 14.22 9.26 1.48
CA PHE A 22 14.55 8.70 0.17
C PHE A 22 15.94 9.17 -0.21
N PHE A 23 16.83 8.25 -0.55
CA PHE A 23 18.20 8.56 -0.91
C PHE A 23 18.61 7.87 -2.20
N ASN A 24 19.13 8.66 -3.13
CA ASN A 24 19.55 8.21 -4.46
C ASN A 24 18.52 7.40 -5.26
N VAL A 25 17.23 7.66 -5.03
CA VAL A 25 16.12 7.09 -5.81
C VAL A 25 15.42 8.18 -6.62
N THR A 26 14.61 7.79 -7.59
CA THR A 26 13.77 8.67 -8.40
C THR A 26 12.30 8.47 -8.04
N LYS A 27 11.58 9.57 -7.83
CA LYS A 27 10.16 9.56 -7.50
C LYS A 27 9.31 9.41 -8.75
N THR A 28 8.14 8.81 -8.62
CA THR A 28 7.15 8.74 -9.70
C THR A 28 6.86 10.15 -10.24
N SER A 29 7.08 10.32 -11.54
CA SER A 29 6.89 11.59 -12.25
C SER A 29 5.44 12.07 -12.17
N THR A 30 5.18 13.38 -12.12
CA THR A 30 3.81 13.94 -12.20
C THR A 30 3.10 13.63 -13.52
N ALA A 31 3.84 13.19 -14.55
CA ALA A 31 3.28 12.72 -15.81
C ALA A 31 2.60 11.35 -15.70
N THR A 32 2.95 10.54 -14.69
CA THR A 32 2.29 9.25 -14.44
C THR A 32 0.96 9.49 -13.75
N HIS A 33 -0.13 9.44 -14.51
CA HIS A 33 -1.47 9.77 -14.02
C HIS A 33 -2.18 8.59 -13.35
N GLU A 34 -1.89 7.38 -13.79
CA GLU A 34 -2.47 6.15 -13.26
C GLU A 34 -1.39 5.10 -13.08
N LEU A 35 -1.61 4.25 -12.08
CA LEU A 35 -0.85 3.04 -11.86
C LEU A 35 -1.84 1.88 -11.74
N TYR A 36 -1.40 0.68 -12.11
CA TYR A 36 -2.20 -0.53 -12.11
C TYR A 36 -1.57 -1.59 -11.23
N ARG A 37 -2.39 -2.42 -10.62
CA ARG A 37 -1.90 -3.54 -9.84
C ARG A 37 -2.89 -4.71 -9.88
N GLY A 38 -2.44 -5.85 -10.36
CA GLY A 38 -3.10 -7.13 -10.14
C GLY A 38 -2.34 -7.96 -9.10
N PHE A 39 -3.07 -8.83 -8.41
CA PHE A 39 -2.51 -9.81 -7.49
C PHE A 39 -3.54 -10.90 -7.20
N ASP A 40 -3.08 -12.06 -6.77
CA ASP A 40 -3.95 -13.16 -6.38
C ASP A 40 -4.90 -12.76 -5.25
N ASN A 41 -6.13 -13.28 -5.27
CA ASN A 41 -7.15 -13.01 -4.26
C ASN A 41 -7.60 -11.53 -4.16
N LEU A 42 -7.37 -10.72 -5.19
CA LEU A 42 -7.69 -9.29 -5.21
C LEU A 42 -9.09 -8.97 -4.65
N ALA A 43 -10.11 -9.70 -5.09
CA ALA A 43 -11.49 -9.49 -4.65
C ALA A 43 -11.69 -9.70 -3.14
N SER A 44 -11.08 -10.74 -2.55
CA SER A 44 -11.24 -11.00 -1.11
C SER A 44 -10.45 -10.03 -0.24
N VAL A 45 -9.46 -9.33 -0.81
CA VAL A 45 -8.66 -8.32 -0.13
C VAL A 45 -9.29 -6.93 -0.26
N ILE A 46 -9.59 -6.50 -1.50
CA ILE A 46 -9.92 -5.11 -1.82
C ILE A 46 -11.29 -4.69 -1.29
N PHE A 47 -12.22 -5.63 -1.15
CA PHE A 47 -13.56 -5.35 -0.65
C PHE A 47 -13.68 -5.60 0.87
N SER A 48 -12.59 -5.91 1.56
CA SER A 48 -12.61 -6.06 3.01
C SER A 48 -12.56 -4.72 3.74
N PHE A 49 -13.29 -4.63 4.84
CA PHE A 49 -13.34 -3.43 5.67
C PHE A 49 -11.97 -2.98 6.22
N PRO A 50 -11.06 -3.87 6.64
CA PRO A 50 -9.71 -3.45 7.02
C PRO A 50 -8.96 -2.76 5.89
N THR A 51 -8.97 -3.33 4.67
CA THR A 51 -8.26 -2.75 3.52
C THR A 51 -8.78 -1.36 3.17
N LEU A 52 -10.08 -1.10 3.35
CA LEU A 52 -10.68 0.23 3.16
C LEU A 52 -10.02 1.32 4.02
N LEU A 53 -9.49 0.98 5.20
CA LEU A 53 -8.99 1.93 6.20
C LEU A 53 -7.48 2.03 6.28
N ILE A 54 -6.76 0.94 5.96
CA ILE A 54 -5.29 0.88 6.05
C ILE A 54 -4.61 0.54 4.72
N GLY A 55 -5.38 0.35 3.64
CA GLY A 55 -4.86 0.17 2.29
C GLY A 55 -4.17 -1.17 2.06
N ILE A 56 -3.43 -1.26 0.96
CA ILE A 56 -2.60 -2.43 0.60
C ILE A 56 -1.17 -2.12 1.01
N PHE A 57 -0.47 -3.05 1.66
CA PHE A 57 0.83 -2.76 2.24
C PHE A 57 1.71 -4.00 2.41
N GLY A 58 3.02 -3.79 2.54
CA GLY A 58 4.01 -4.86 2.74
C GLY A 58 4.33 -5.20 4.20
N LYS A 59 5.41 -5.93 4.46
CA LYS A 59 5.88 -6.23 5.83
C LYS A 59 7.18 -5.56 6.24
N THR A 60 7.88 -4.96 5.29
CA THR A 60 9.13 -4.24 5.54
C THR A 60 8.89 -2.74 5.51
N TYR A 61 9.25 -2.04 6.58
CA TYR A 61 9.07 -0.58 6.68
C TYR A 61 10.39 0.09 7.04
N PRO A 62 11.35 0.18 6.09
CA PRO A 62 12.61 0.86 6.34
C PRO A 62 12.37 2.34 6.64
N GLU A 63 13.26 2.95 7.42
CA GLU A 63 13.26 4.41 7.63
C GLU A 63 13.79 5.16 6.41
N MET A 64 14.70 4.51 5.67
CA MET A 64 15.32 5.05 4.47
C MET A 64 15.14 4.09 3.31
N ILE A 65 14.57 4.60 2.21
CA ILE A 65 14.47 3.89 0.94
C ILE A 65 15.64 4.33 0.07
N THR A 66 16.57 3.40 -0.14
CA THR A 66 17.74 3.55 -1.01
C THR A 66 17.66 2.54 -2.15
N MET A 67 18.63 2.61 -3.06
CA MET A 67 18.81 1.60 -4.11
C MET A 67 18.89 0.17 -3.54
N GLU A 68 19.41 -0.04 -2.33
CA GLU A 68 19.46 -1.38 -1.73
C GLU A 68 18.07 -1.95 -1.46
N GLN A 69 17.14 -1.11 -0.98
CA GLN A 69 15.76 -1.54 -0.74
C GLN A 69 15.02 -1.79 -2.07
N ILE A 70 15.31 -1.02 -3.11
CA ILE A 70 14.75 -1.24 -4.45
C ILE A 70 15.30 -2.54 -5.06
N LYS A 71 16.60 -2.79 -4.96
CA LYS A 71 17.21 -4.06 -5.38
C LYS A 71 16.65 -5.24 -4.60
N LEU A 72 16.52 -5.10 -3.28
CA LEU A 72 15.94 -6.15 -2.43
C LEU A 72 14.52 -6.48 -2.89
N HIS A 73 13.69 -5.46 -3.10
CA HIS A 73 12.35 -5.63 -3.65
C HIS A 73 12.35 -6.38 -5.01
N LYS A 74 13.26 -6.06 -5.92
CA LYS A 74 13.34 -6.69 -7.25
C LYS A 74 13.94 -8.08 -7.28
N LEU A 75 14.86 -8.39 -6.39
CA LEU A 75 15.74 -9.56 -6.48
C LEU A 75 15.40 -10.66 -5.47
N THR A 76 14.39 -10.47 -4.63
CA THR A 76 13.96 -11.51 -3.70
C THR A 76 12.73 -12.22 -4.21
N ASN A 77 12.77 -13.56 -4.20
CA ASN A 77 11.60 -14.43 -4.33
C ASN A 77 10.67 -14.43 -3.10
N LEU A 78 10.78 -13.44 -2.22
CA LEU A 78 9.82 -13.26 -1.13
C LEU A 78 8.52 -12.74 -1.75
N SER A 79 7.59 -13.66 -1.98
CA SER A 79 6.30 -13.39 -2.59
C SER A 79 5.45 -12.40 -1.75
N ASN A 80 4.44 -11.81 -2.41
CA ASN A 80 3.34 -11.05 -1.80
C ASN A 80 3.72 -9.72 -1.11
N ASP A 81 4.35 -8.80 -1.84
CA ASP A 81 4.66 -7.44 -1.36
C ASP A 81 5.47 -7.39 -0.06
N PHE A 82 6.28 -8.41 0.22
CA PHE A 82 6.99 -8.50 1.49
C PHE A 82 7.83 -7.23 1.78
N HIS A 83 8.43 -6.66 0.73
CA HIS A 83 9.24 -5.44 0.82
C HIS A 83 8.45 -4.17 0.58
N MET A 84 7.83 -4.05 -0.60
CA MET A 84 7.01 -2.90 -1.00
C MET A 84 5.87 -3.37 -1.90
N VAL A 85 4.85 -2.54 -2.04
CA VAL A 85 3.71 -2.79 -2.92
C VAL A 85 4.08 -2.38 -4.34
N SER A 86 4.15 -3.36 -5.24
CA SER A 86 4.37 -3.17 -6.67
C SER A 86 3.15 -2.62 -7.38
N MET A 87 3.37 -1.71 -8.32
CA MET A 87 2.39 -1.19 -9.25
C MET A 87 3.07 -1.00 -10.61
N SER A 88 2.31 -0.94 -11.69
CA SER A 88 2.82 -0.79 -13.05
C SER A 88 2.15 0.38 -13.76
N GLU A 89 2.85 1.09 -14.64
CA GLU A 89 2.21 1.98 -15.63
C GLU A 89 1.53 1.18 -16.77
N ASP A 90 1.85 -0.10 -16.90
CA ASP A 90 1.34 -0.99 -17.94
C ASP A 90 0.17 -1.84 -17.43
N ILE A 91 -1.00 -1.64 -18.04
CA ILE A 91 -2.23 -2.34 -17.65
C ILE A 91 -2.14 -3.85 -17.92
N GLU A 92 -1.44 -4.27 -18.98
CA GLU A 92 -1.28 -5.69 -19.33
C GLU A 92 -0.43 -6.42 -18.29
N VAL A 93 0.60 -5.74 -17.77
CA VAL A 93 1.41 -6.29 -16.68
C VAL A 93 0.56 -6.50 -15.43
N ALA A 94 -0.28 -5.54 -15.07
CA ALA A 94 -1.20 -5.70 -13.95
C ALA A 94 -2.27 -6.77 -14.20
N PHE A 95 -2.78 -6.89 -15.43
CA PHE A 95 -3.71 -7.94 -15.83
C PHE A 95 -3.08 -9.32 -15.65
N ASP A 96 -1.83 -9.50 -16.12
CA ASP A 96 -1.07 -10.75 -16.00
C ASP A 96 -0.80 -11.08 -14.53
N TRP A 97 -0.35 -10.10 -13.72
CA TRP A 97 -0.09 -10.29 -12.28
C TRP A 97 -1.31 -10.73 -11.48
N GLY A 98 -2.50 -10.30 -11.89
CA GLY A 98 -3.74 -10.59 -11.19
C GLY A 98 -4.64 -11.60 -11.89
N ASN A 99 -4.15 -12.30 -12.92
CA ASN A 99 -4.92 -13.26 -13.70
C ASN A 99 -6.29 -12.72 -14.14
N GLY A 100 -6.28 -11.51 -14.73
CA GLY A 100 -7.48 -10.81 -15.19
C GLY A 100 -8.22 -9.96 -14.15
N CYS A 101 -7.70 -9.87 -12.92
CA CYS A 101 -8.21 -8.97 -11.87
C CYS A 101 -7.16 -7.92 -11.49
N PHE A 102 -7.50 -6.63 -11.55
CA PHE A 102 -6.56 -5.56 -11.16
C PHE A 102 -7.28 -4.32 -10.63
N ILE A 103 -6.55 -3.47 -9.92
CA ILE A 103 -7.01 -2.14 -9.49
C ILE A 103 -6.34 -1.05 -10.33
N THR A 104 -7.08 0.04 -10.57
CA THR A 104 -6.55 1.29 -11.11
C THR A 104 -6.35 2.28 -9.97
N ILE A 105 -5.17 2.89 -9.89
CA ILE A 105 -4.70 3.70 -8.76
C ILE A 105 -4.35 5.09 -9.27
N ASP A 106 -4.85 6.13 -8.61
CA ASP A 106 -4.36 7.50 -8.72
C ASP A 106 -3.24 7.73 -7.69
N PRO A 107 -1.97 7.88 -8.12
CA PRO A 107 -0.87 8.10 -7.21
C PRO A 107 -0.87 9.49 -6.56
N MET A 108 -1.73 10.44 -6.94
CA MET A 108 -1.68 11.85 -6.52
C MET A 108 -1.37 12.07 -5.03
N LEU A 109 -2.13 11.42 -4.14
CA LEU A 109 -2.03 11.63 -2.70
C LEU A 109 -0.77 11.05 -2.05
N PHE A 110 -0.15 10.05 -2.68
CA PHE A 110 1.01 9.36 -2.11
C PHE A 110 2.23 9.33 -3.04
N ARG A 111 2.21 10.08 -4.16
CA ARG A 111 3.27 10.17 -5.16
C ARG A 111 4.63 10.50 -4.55
N SER A 112 4.64 11.37 -3.55
CA SER A 112 5.83 11.74 -2.78
C SER A 112 6.50 10.55 -2.08
N PHE A 113 5.76 9.45 -1.87
CA PHE A 113 6.21 8.20 -1.25
C PHE A 113 6.40 7.05 -2.25
N THR A 114 6.09 7.26 -3.53
CA THR A 114 6.24 6.26 -4.59
C THR A 114 7.58 6.44 -5.31
N VAL A 115 8.27 5.33 -5.58
CA VAL A 115 9.54 5.29 -6.30
C VAL A 115 9.30 4.69 -7.69
N ASP A 116 9.85 5.34 -8.70
CA ASP A 116 9.97 4.78 -10.05
C ASP A 116 11.19 3.87 -10.07
N VAL A 117 10.97 2.56 -10.23
CA VAL A 117 12.04 1.57 -10.19
C VAL A 117 12.99 1.76 -11.38
N HIS A 118 12.45 2.01 -12.57
CA HIS A 118 13.22 2.03 -13.80
C HIS A 118 14.10 3.28 -13.90
N GLU A 119 13.54 4.45 -13.58
CA GLU A 119 14.32 5.69 -13.46
C GLU A 119 15.34 5.61 -12.32
N THR A 120 15.02 4.91 -11.24
CA THR A 120 15.96 4.70 -10.13
C THR A 120 17.14 3.84 -10.57
N TYR A 121 16.90 2.73 -11.28
CA TYR A 121 17.97 1.88 -11.85
C TYR A 121 18.84 2.68 -12.81
N ARG A 122 18.24 3.42 -13.75
CA ARG A 122 18.97 4.26 -14.72
C ARG A 122 19.83 5.33 -14.03
N LYS A 123 19.28 6.02 -13.03
CA LYS A 123 20.01 7.03 -12.23
C LYS A 123 21.24 6.46 -11.49
N ASN A 124 21.24 5.16 -11.21
CA ASN A 124 22.31 4.47 -10.49
C ASN A 124 23.23 3.66 -11.41
N ASP A 125 23.15 3.86 -12.73
CA ASP A 125 23.93 3.12 -13.75
C ASP A 125 23.73 1.59 -13.65
N LEU A 126 22.51 1.16 -13.35
CA LEU A 126 22.11 -0.25 -13.26
C LEU A 126 21.10 -0.60 -14.35
N ASN A 127 21.13 -1.85 -14.80
CA ASN A 127 20.19 -2.38 -15.78
C ASN A 127 19.24 -3.40 -15.12
N LEU A 128 18.02 -3.46 -15.65
CA LEU A 128 17.05 -4.52 -15.32
C LEU A 128 17.16 -5.63 -16.37
N PRO A 129 16.95 -6.91 -16.01
CA PRO A 129 16.73 -7.96 -16.98
C PRO A 129 15.55 -7.63 -17.91
N GLY A 130 15.61 -8.02 -19.19
CA GLY A 130 14.64 -7.58 -20.20
C GLY A 130 13.17 -7.95 -19.92
N ARG A 131 12.89 -8.96 -19.08
CA ARG A 131 11.52 -9.24 -18.60
C ARG A 131 11.02 -8.17 -17.63
N MET A 132 11.88 -7.74 -16.70
CA MET A 132 11.57 -6.71 -15.70
C MET A 132 11.47 -5.32 -16.34
N GLU A 133 12.15 -5.06 -17.46
CA GLU A 133 12.04 -3.77 -18.18
C GLU A 133 10.61 -3.49 -18.68
N ARG A 134 9.82 -4.53 -18.95
CA ARG A 134 8.44 -4.38 -19.42
C ARG A 134 7.47 -3.96 -18.32
N GLU A 135 7.84 -4.18 -17.06
CA GLU A 135 6.94 -4.00 -15.92
C GLU A 135 6.61 -2.53 -15.64
N LYS A 136 7.44 -1.58 -16.10
CA LYS A 136 7.30 -0.13 -15.82
C LYS A 136 6.89 0.11 -14.36
N GLU A 137 7.64 -0.51 -13.47
CA GLU A 137 7.25 -0.72 -12.09
C GLU A 137 7.48 0.54 -11.24
N HIS A 138 6.50 0.80 -10.38
CA HIS A 138 6.55 1.74 -9.29
C HIS A 138 6.28 1.02 -7.97
N VAL A 139 6.95 1.46 -6.91
CA VAL A 139 6.83 0.84 -5.59
C VAL A 139 6.52 1.86 -4.51
N ALA A 140 5.69 1.47 -3.55
CA ALA A 140 5.37 2.25 -2.37
C ALA A 140 5.28 1.35 -1.12
N LEU A 141 5.43 1.92 0.08
CA LEU A 141 5.26 1.15 1.32
C LEU A 141 3.80 0.76 1.56
N VAL A 142 2.89 1.65 1.19
CA VAL A 142 1.43 1.50 1.29
C VAL A 142 0.79 2.11 0.06
N VAL A 143 -0.23 1.45 -0.49
CA VAL A 143 -1.20 2.00 -1.45
C VAL A 143 -2.48 2.34 -0.68
N PRO A 144 -2.80 3.62 -0.46
CA PRO A 144 -3.98 4.02 0.27
C PRO A 144 -5.26 3.69 -0.49
N TYR A 145 -6.30 3.24 0.21
CA TYR A 145 -7.56 2.87 -0.43
C TYR A 145 -8.25 4.04 -1.14
N CYS A 146 -8.16 5.24 -0.55
CA CYS A 146 -8.71 6.47 -1.14
C CYS A 146 -8.11 6.82 -2.51
N SER A 147 -6.97 6.24 -2.87
CA SER A 147 -6.32 6.42 -4.16
C SER A 147 -6.77 5.39 -5.22
N ILE A 148 -7.59 4.41 -4.86
CA ILE A 148 -8.00 3.34 -5.78
C ILE A 148 -9.26 3.80 -6.51
N LYS A 149 -9.16 4.07 -7.82
CA LYS A 149 -10.27 4.60 -8.63
C LYS A 149 -11.35 3.56 -8.92
N LYS A 150 -10.91 2.39 -9.35
CA LYS A 150 -11.78 1.30 -9.81
C LYS A 150 -11.10 -0.04 -9.62
N VAL A 151 -11.93 -1.07 -9.56
CA VAL A 151 -11.55 -2.47 -9.48
C VAL A 151 -12.04 -3.18 -10.74
N THR A 152 -11.17 -3.88 -11.44
CA THR A 152 -11.53 -4.70 -12.60
C THR A 152 -11.51 -6.17 -12.20
N ILE A 153 -12.63 -6.87 -12.38
CA ILE A 153 -12.75 -8.32 -12.14
C ILE A 153 -13.38 -8.95 -13.38
N ASN A 154 -12.69 -9.90 -14.01
CA ASN A 154 -13.19 -10.61 -15.19
C ASN A 154 -13.70 -9.65 -16.28
N ASN A 155 -12.92 -8.60 -16.60
CA ASN A 155 -13.25 -7.52 -17.54
C ASN A 155 -14.45 -6.63 -17.17
N LYS A 156 -15.04 -6.77 -15.96
CA LYS A 156 -16.04 -5.84 -15.43
C LYS A 156 -15.36 -4.77 -14.60
N GLU A 157 -15.55 -3.50 -14.97
CA GLU A 157 -15.11 -2.36 -14.16
C GLU A 157 -16.13 -2.07 -13.05
N ILE A 158 -15.63 -1.99 -11.82
CA ILE A 158 -16.40 -1.71 -10.61
C ILE A 158 -15.88 -0.38 -10.06
N THR A 159 -16.77 0.61 -9.97
CA THR A 159 -16.42 1.94 -9.42
C THR A 159 -16.19 1.82 -7.91
N ASN A 160 -15.08 2.38 -7.41
CA ASN A 160 -14.84 2.47 -5.97
C ASN A 160 -15.52 3.73 -5.39
N PRO A 161 -16.56 3.60 -4.55
CA PRO A 161 -17.21 4.76 -3.93
C PRO A 161 -16.30 5.50 -2.95
N PHE A 162 -15.23 4.85 -2.47
CA PHE A 162 -14.27 5.44 -1.54
C PHE A 162 -13.07 6.08 -2.23
N TYR A 163 -13.01 6.09 -3.57
CA TYR A 163 -12.02 6.90 -4.27
C TYR A 163 -12.21 8.39 -3.96
N LEU A 164 -11.11 9.08 -3.64
CA LEU A 164 -11.11 10.52 -3.41
C LEU A 164 -10.26 11.24 -4.46
N ALA A 165 -10.94 11.85 -5.43
CA ALA A 165 -10.29 12.65 -6.46
C ALA A 165 -9.75 13.96 -5.87
N VAL A 166 -8.42 14.05 -5.73
CA VAL A 166 -7.74 15.28 -5.27
C VAL A 166 -6.96 15.88 -6.43
N SER A 167 -7.23 17.16 -6.69
CA SER A 167 -6.51 17.91 -7.72
C SER A 167 -5.03 18.14 -7.34
N ASN A 168 -4.14 18.12 -8.32
CA ASN A 168 -2.70 18.43 -8.14
C ASN A 168 -2.44 19.83 -7.54
N ASN A 169 -3.35 20.79 -7.76
CA ASN A 169 -3.22 22.13 -7.19
C ASN A 169 -3.70 22.22 -5.72
N ASN A 170 -4.32 21.17 -5.17
CA ASN A 170 -4.79 21.15 -3.79
C ASN A 170 -3.67 20.76 -2.82
N GLN A 171 -2.71 21.69 -2.65
CA GLN A 171 -1.55 21.50 -1.78
C GLN A 171 -1.92 21.29 -0.31
N GLU A 172 -3.06 21.82 0.12
CA GLU A 172 -3.57 21.61 1.47
C GLU A 172 -3.94 20.13 1.71
N ALA A 173 -4.74 19.55 0.80
CA ALA A 173 -5.11 18.14 0.88
C ALA A 173 -3.89 17.23 0.78
N ILE A 174 -2.98 17.48 -0.16
CA ILE A 174 -1.74 16.70 -0.34
C ILE A 174 -0.89 16.73 0.94
N LYS A 175 -0.69 17.92 1.54
CA LYS A 175 0.09 18.05 2.78
C LYS A 175 -0.59 17.38 3.98
N ALA A 176 -1.90 17.53 4.11
CA ALA A 176 -2.67 16.87 5.17
C ALA A 176 -2.55 15.34 5.07
N PHE A 177 -2.68 14.82 3.83
CA PHE A 177 -2.58 13.39 3.59
C PHE A 177 -1.18 12.84 3.81
N ASN A 178 -0.12 13.58 3.50
CA ASN A 178 1.25 13.18 3.84
C ASN A 178 1.41 12.84 5.33
N GLY A 179 0.77 13.62 6.22
CA GLY A 179 0.77 13.34 7.66
C GLY A 179 0.08 12.02 8.01
N ILE A 180 -1.05 11.72 7.36
CA ILE A 180 -1.80 10.47 7.54
C ILE A 180 -0.98 9.28 7.01
N TYR A 181 -0.36 9.42 5.83
CA TYR A 181 0.48 8.39 5.23
C TYR A 181 1.68 8.05 6.13
N CYS A 182 2.42 9.06 6.59
CA CYS A 182 3.55 8.87 7.50
C CYS A 182 3.13 8.24 8.84
N ARG A 183 1.95 8.61 9.37
CA ARG A 183 1.38 7.99 10.58
C ARG A 183 1.09 6.51 10.35
N LEU A 184 0.44 6.15 9.24
CA LEU A 184 0.16 4.77 8.88
C LEU A 184 1.44 3.93 8.71
N VAL A 185 2.43 4.46 7.99
CA VAL A 185 3.73 3.79 7.84
C VAL A 185 4.44 3.62 9.19
N SER A 186 4.39 4.62 10.07
CA SER A 186 4.96 4.51 11.41
C SER A 186 4.26 3.44 12.25
N LEU A 187 2.93 3.36 12.14
CA LEU A 187 2.12 2.35 12.83
C LEU A 187 2.44 0.93 12.32
N LEU A 188 2.51 0.74 11.00
CA LEU A 188 2.89 -0.52 10.37
C LEU A 188 4.33 -0.90 10.70
N ARG A 189 5.26 0.06 10.71
CA ARG A 189 6.63 -0.16 11.17
C ARG A 189 6.65 -0.66 12.60
N ASN A 190 5.95 0.02 13.50
CA ASN A 190 5.86 -0.41 14.89
C ASN A 190 5.27 -1.82 14.96
N LYS A 191 4.17 -2.12 14.26
CA LYS A 191 3.56 -3.47 14.22
C LYS A 191 4.56 -4.60 13.93
N TYR A 192 5.52 -4.38 13.02
CA TYR A 192 6.45 -5.41 12.56
C TYR A 192 7.85 -5.33 13.19
N THR A 193 8.21 -4.23 13.85
CA THR A 193 9.55 -4.02 14.45
C THR A 193 9.53 -3.86 15.96
N LYS A 194 8.39 -3.48 16.52
CA LYS A 194 8.16 -3.28 17.94
C LYS A 194 6.99 -4.15 18.36
N GLU A 195 7.15 -4.86 19.46
CA GLU A 195 6.00 -5.39 20.18
C GLU A 195 5.30 -4.21 20.86
N LEU A 196 4.56 -3.39 20.09
CA LEU A 196 3.59 -2.48 20.69
C LEU A 196 2.71 -3.35 21.59
N ASP A 197 2.48 -2.89 22.81
CA ASP A 197 1.47 -3.57 23.61
C ASP A 197 0.10 -3.40 22.94
N VAL A 198 -0.81 -4.34 23.24
CA VAL A 198 -2.12 -4.40 22.58
C VAL A 198 -2.94 -3.13 22.78
N HIS A 199 -2.73 -2.39 23.87
CA HIS A 199 -3.45 -1.15 24.15
C HIS A 199 -2.88 0.01 23.32
N GLU A 200 -1.56 0.14 23.23
CA GLU A 200 -0.90 1.14 22.38
C GLU A 200 -1.25 0.95 20.89
N GLU A 201 -1.28 -0.29 20.40
CA GLU A 201 -1.68 -0.60 19.01
C GLU A 201 -3.11 -0.11 18.72
N LYS A 202 -4.04 -0.37 19.64
CA LYS A 202 -5.44 0.05 19.50
C LYS A 202 -5.60 1.56 19.47
N LEU A 203 -4.98 2.27 20.41
CA LEU A 203 -5.05 3.74 20.45
C LEU A 203 -4.48 4.34 19.16
N ALA A 204 -3.34 3.84 18.68
CA ALA A 204 -2.74 4.36 17.46
C ALA A 204 -3.57 4.04 16.20
N LEU A 205 -4.26 2.88 16.15
CA LEU A 205 -5.23 2.57 15.10
C LEU A 205 -6.43 3.52 15.13
N GLN A 206 -7.01 3.78 16.30
CA GLN A 206 -8.11 4.72 16.48
C GLN A 206 -7.72 6.15 16.03
N GLU A 207 -6.52 6.60 16.40
CA GLU A 207 -6.00 7.91 15.99
C GLU A 207 -5.76 8.01 14.48
N HIS A 208 -5.26 6.94 13.85
CA HIS A 208 -5.10 6.87 12.39
C HIS A 208 -6.45 6.95 11.69
N VAL A 209 -7.40 6.10 12.10
CA VAL A 209 -8.74 6.04 11.53
C VAL A 209 -9.48 7.37 11.69
N THR A 210 -9.39 8.00 12.85
CA THR A 210 -9.99 9.31 13.10
C THR A 210 -9.44 10.37 12.16
N ALA A 211 -8.11 10.42 11.99
CA ALA A 211 -7.48 11.36 11.06
C ALA A 211 -7.88 11.09 9.60
N TYR A 212 -7.99 9.82 9.20
CA TYR A 212 -8.44 9.42 7.87
C TYR A 212 -9.90 9.84 7.61
N LEU A 213 -10.81 9.62 8.56
CA LEU A 213 -12.20 10.06 8.42
C LEU A 213 -12.35 11.59 8.40
N GLN A 214 -11.58 12.31 9.22
CA GLN A 214 -11.53 13.77 9.21
C GLN A 214 -11.04 14.31 7.87
N PHE A 215 -10.08 13.63 7.24
CA PHE A 215 -9.62 13.97 5.90
C PHE A 215 -10.74 13.82 4.86
N TYR A 216 -11.50 12.73 4.90
CA TYR A 216 -12.69 12.58 4.05
C TYR A 216 -13.72 13.69 4.29
N GLU A 217 -14.07 13.97 5.55
CA GLU A 217 -15.07 14.99 5.87
C GLU A 217 -14.68 16.37 5.31
N LYS A 218 -13.39 16.70 5.31
CA LYS A 218 -12.88 17.97 4.80
C LYS A 218 -12.77 18.01 3.28
N HIS A 219 -12.44 16.90 2.63
CA HIS A 219 -11.99 16.89 1.23
C HIS A 219 -12.90 16.14 0.25
N SER A 220 -13.88 15.36 0.72
CA SER A 220 -14.83 14.61 -0.14
C SER A 220 -16.09 15.39 -0.52
N GLY A 221 -16.28 16.59 0.03
CA GLY A 221 -17.45 17.42 -0.24
C GLY A 221 -18.75 16.76 0.24
N SER A 222 -19.86 17.01 -0.45
CA SER A 222 -21.18 16.50 -0.07
C SER A 222 -21.37 15.01 -0.30
N ASP A 223 -20.47 14.35 -1.03
CA ASP A 223 -20.61 12.94 -1.44
C ASP A 223 -19.72 11.98 -0.63
N ASN A 224 -19.40 12.34 0.61
CA ASN A 224 -18.62 11.49 1.51
C ASN A 224 -19.26 10.09 1.67
N PRO A 225 -18.65 8.99 1.18
CA PRO A 225 -19.23 7.65 1.28
C PRO A 225 -19.30 7.16 2.73
N PHE A 226 -18.46 7.67 3.63
CA PHE A 226 -18.50 7.32 5.06
C PHE A 226 -19.70 7.89 5.80
N ASN A 227 -20.31 8.97 5.27
CA ASN A 227 -21.54 9.54 5.81
C ASN A 227 -22.80 8.81 5.33
N LYS A 228 -22.67 7.88 4.37
CA LYS A 228 -23.79 7.09 3.85
C LYS A 228 -23.99 5.81 4.67
N THR A 229 -25.22 5.36 4.71
CA THR A 229 -25.62 4.05 5.21
C THR A 229 -25.28 2.94 4.21
N HIS A 230 -25.37 1.68 4.65
CA HIS A 230 -25.17 0.55 3.74
C HIS A 230 -26.22 0.52 2.63
N GLN A 231 -27.48 0.86 2.93
CA GLN A 231 -28.56 0.81 1.95
C GLN A 231 -28.42 1.89 0.88
N GLU A 232 -27.95 3.08 1.26
CA GLU A 232 -27.61 4.13 0.30
C GLU A 232 -26.48 3.69 -0.63
N LEU A 233 -25.41 3.07 -0.11
CA LEU A 233 -24.33 2.55 -0.96
C LEU A 233 -24.79 1.40 -1.86
N VAL A 234 -25.67 0.51 -1.42
CA VAL A 234 -26.24 -0.55 -2.28
C VAL A 234 -27.03 0.05 -3.44
N THR A 235 -27.72 1.16 -3.19
CA THR A 235 -28.51 1.86 -4.21
C THR A 235 -27.62 2.61 -5.21
N LEU A 236 -26.56 3.26 -4.72
CA LEU A 236 -25.67 4.09 -5.53
C LEU A 236 -24.56 3.29 -6.26
N TYR A 237 -24.07 2.22 -5.64
CA TYR A 237 -22.92 1.43 -6.10
C TYR A 237 -23.20 -0.08 -5.97
N PRO A 238 -24.24 -0.61 -6.63
CA PRO A 238 -24.66 -2.00 -6.46
C PRO A 238 -23.56 -3.00 -6.80
N GLU A 239 -22.75 -2.75 -7.84
CA GLU A 239 -21.65 -3.62 -8.24
C GLU A 239 -20.52 -3.68 -7.20
N PHE A 240 -20.25 -2.57 -6.51
CA PHE A 240 -19.27 -2.57 -5.42
C PHE A 240 -19.80 -3.35 -4.22
N MET A 241 -21.07 -3.11 -3.88
CA MET A 241 -21.71 -3.73 -2.71
C MET A 241 -21.95 -5.24 -2.89
N GLU A 242 -22.06 -5.73 -4.12
CA GLU A 242 -22.11 -7.16 -4.46
C GLU A 242 -20.91 -7.93 -3.86
N TYR A 243 -19.72 -7.32 -3.87
CA TYR A 243 -18.51 -7.91 -3.29
C TYR A 243 -18.27 -7.49 -1.84
N PHE A 244 -18.62 -6.25 -1.49
CA PHE A 244 -18.37 -5.70 -0.16
C PHE A 244 -19.26 -6.32 0.93
N VAL A 245 -20.56 -6.52 0.68
CA VAL A 245 -21.48 -7.02 1.71
C VAL A 245 -21.13 -8.43 2.18
N PRO A 246 -20.85 -9.42 1.30
CA PRO A 246 -20.54 -10.78 1.73
C PRO A 246 -19.29 -10.89 2.60
N LEU A 247 -18.29 -10.04 2.36
CA LEU A 247 -17.04 -10.03 3.13
C LEU A 247 -17.19 -9.30 4.47
N ASN A 248 -18.28 -8.55 4.65
CA ASN A 248 -18.50 -7.73 5.83
C ASN A 248 -19.95 -7.89 6.37
N PRO A 249 -20.36 -9.10 6.80
CA PRO A 249 -21.77 -9.46 7.03
C PRO A 249 -22.40 -8.90 8.32
N HIS A 250 -21.61 -8.40 9.28
CA HIS A 250 -22.10 -7.95 10.58
C HIS A 250 -22.46 -6.46 10.64
N HIS A 251 -22.86 -5.86 9.51
CA HIS A 251 -23.01 -4.42 9.42
C HIS A 251 -24.48 -3.97 9.47
N PRO A 252 -24.91 -3.26 10.54
CA PRO A 252 -26.31 -2.82 10.68
C PRO A 252 -26.71 -1.82 9.57
N THR A 253 -27.80 -2.05 8.86
CA THR A 253 -28.11 -1.31 7.63
C THR A 253 -28.42 0.18 7.81
N SER A 254 -28.84 0.60 9.02
CA SER A 254 -29.31 1.96 9.33
C SER A 254 -28.23 2.97 9.66
N ASP A 255 -27.07 2.54 10.14
CA ASP A 255 -26.06 3.46 10.66
C ASP A 255 -25.05 3.86 9.57
N PRO A 256 -24.58 5.12 9.56
CA PRO A 256 -23.48 5.56 8.70
C PRO A 256 -22.24 4.69 8.86
N ILE A 257 -21.49 4.51 7.77
CA ILE A 257 -20.29 3.66 7.78
C ILE A 257 -19.24 4.20 8.75
N LYS A 258 -19.10 5.53 8.89
CA LYS A 258 -18.13 6.15 9.82
C LYS A 258 -18.28 5.69 11.26
N ASP A 259 -19.51 5.51 11.75
CA ASP A 259 -19.75 5.17 13.16
C ASP A 259 -19.28 3.74 13.44
N LYS A 260 -19.42 2.86 12.45
CA LYS A 260 -18.89 1.49 12.50
C LYS A 260 -17.39 1.45 12.40
N VAL A 261 -16.80 2.25 11.50
CA VAL A 261 -15.34 2.39 11.35
C VAL A 261 -14.68 2.73 12.68
N ILE A 262 -15.28 3.64 13.43
CA ILE A 262 -14.78 4.00 14.76
C ILE A 262 -14.88 2.80 15.70
N ALA A 263 -16.03 2.11 15.73
CA ALA A 263 -16.28 0.97 16.63
C ALA A 263 -15.40 -0.26 16.36
N SER A 264 -14.96 -0.50 15.11
CA SER A 264 -14.15 -1.67 14.73
C SER A 264 -12.66 -1.36 14.51
N SER A 265 -12.25 -0.10 14.65
CA SER A 265 -10.87 0.35 14.42
C SER A 265 -9.80 -0.43 15.22
N ASP A 266 -10.15 -0.93 16.40
CA ASP A 266 -9.27 -1.73 17.27
C ASP A 266 -8.80 -3.07 16.69
N ASN A 267 -9.52 -3.63 15.72
CA ASN A 267 -9.26 -4.97 15.20
C ASN A 267 -8.71 -4.97 13.77
N LEU A 268 -8.42 -3.81 13.19
CA LEU A 268 -8.01 -3.71 11.78
C LEU A 268 -6.80 -4.60 11.45
N PHE A 269 -5.75 -4.56 12.26
CA PHE A 269 -4.59 -5.44 12.05
C PHE A 269 -4.88 -6.92 12.31
N LYS A 270 -5.81 -7.26 13.20
CA LYS A 270 -6.20 -8.66 13.40
C LYS A 270 -7.00 -9.21 12.24
N GLU A 271 -7.72 -8.35 11.53
CA GLU A 271 -8.67 -8.75 10.49
C GLU A 271 -8.08 -8.65 9.08
N HIS A 272 -7.10 -7.76 8.87
CA HIS A 272 -6.50 -7.49 7.56
C HIS A 272 -5.86 -8.72 6.92
N TYR A 273 -5.96 -8.84 5.60
CA TYR A 273 -5.37 -9.96 4.87
C TYR A 273 -3.85 -10.00 5.04
N TYR A 274 -3.15 -8.91 4.72
CA TYR A 274 -1.68 -8.83 4.71
C TYR A 274 -1.02 -9.07 6.08
N THR A 275 -1.73 -8.81 7.18
CA THR A 275 -1.21 -9.15 8.51
C THR A 275 -1.25 -10.65 8.75
N LYS A 276 -2.31 -11.35 8.30
CA LYS A 276 -2.53 -12.80 8.44
C LYS A 276 -1.77 -13.66 7.42
N SER A 277 -1.75 -13.25 6.16
CA SER A 277 -1.39 -14.12 5.02
C SER A 277 0.11 -14.24 4.80
N ILE A 278 0.88 -13.20 5.12
CA ILE A 278 2.34 -13.24 5.01
C ILE A 278 2.86 -13.81 6.32
N ASP A 279 3.66 -14.87 6.32
CA ASP A 279 4.16 -15.45 7.57
C ASP A 279 5.18 -14.51 8.25
N ALA A 280 4.95 -14.17 9.52
CA ALA A 280 5.87 -13.34 10.30
C ALA A 280 7.21 -14.06 10.55
N SER A 281 7.27 -15.38 10.41
CA SER A 281 8.52 -16.15 10.51
C SER A 281 9.56 -15.71 9.47
N PHE A 282 9.14 -15.18 8.30
CA PHE A 282 10.08 -14.65 7.30
C PHE A 282 10.87 -13.44 7.78
N ILE A 283 10.35 -12.68 8.75
CA ILE A 283 11.06 -11.55 9.36
C ILE A 283 12.23 -12.04 10.24
N HIS A 284 12.07 -13.22 10.86
CA HIS A 284 13.04 -13.81 11.79
C HIS A 284 13.88 -14.95 11.19
N ARG A 285 13.57 -15.40 9.95
CA ARG A 285 14.40 -16.38 9.24
C ARG A 285 15.77 -15.79 8.93
N THR A 286 16.81 -16.58 9.15
CA THR A 286 18.15 -16.28 8.63
C THR A 286 18.03 -16.10 7.13
N LYS A 287 18.30 -14.89 6.64
CA LYS A 287 18.27 -14.59 5.22
C LYS A 287 19.44 -15.33 4.56
N GLU A 288 19.14 -16.41 3.86
CA GLU A 288 20.14 -17.07 3.02
C GLU A 288 20.40 -16.18 1.80
N ALA A 289 21.69 -16.00 1.46
CA ALA A 289 22.06 -15.23 0.29
C ALA A 289 21.72 -16.05 -0.97
N THR A 290 20.63 -15.70 -1.64
CA THR A 290 20.27 -16.24 -2.96
C THR A 290 20.97 -15.40 -4.03
N THR A 291 21.73 -16.02 -4.93
CA THR A 291 22.34 -15.31 -6.06
C THR A 291 21.36 -15.21 -7.23
N CYS A 292 21.63 -14.34 -8.20
CA CYS A 292 20.79 -14.25 -9.41
C CYS A 292 20.76 -15.58 -10.20
N TYR A 293 21.72 -16.49 -10.01
CA TYR A 293 21.72 -17.79 -10.67
C TYR A 293 20.85 -18.84 -9.97
N ASP A 294 20.53 -18.62 -8.69
CA ASP A 294 19.69 -19.50 -7.88
C ASP A 294 18.20 -19.10 -7.96
N ASP A 295 17.91 -17.94 -8.54
CA ASP A 295 16.57 -17.41 -8.72
C ASP A 295 16.22 -17.38 -10.21
N ASP A 296 15.33 -18.29 -10.64
CA ASP A 296 14.84 -18.38 -12.02
C ASP A 296 14.23 -17.07 -12.55
N TRP A 297 13.77 -16.18 -11.66
CA TRP A 297 13.21 -14.87 -11.99
C TRP A 297 14.28 -13.79 -12.19
N ALA A 298 15.40 -13.88 -11.46
CA ALA A 298 16.54 -12.97 -11.57
C ALA A 298 17.67 -13.51 -12.48
N ARG A 299 17.55 -14.75 -12.96
CA ARG A 299 18.56 -15.42 -13.77
C ARG A 299 18.77 -14.70 -15.09
N PRO A 300 20.00 -14.24 -15.39
CA PRO A 300 20.28 -13.64 -16.67
C PRO A 300 20.18 -14.70 -17.77
N PHE A 301 19.34 -14.45 -18.77
CA PHE A 301 19.36 -15.18 -20.04
C PHE A 301 20.47 -14.59 -20.90
N TYR A 302 21.67 -15.14 -20.80
CA TYR A 302 22.69 -14.95 -21.83
C TYR A 302 22.44 -16.00 -22.92
N GLU A 303 22.13 -15.55 -24.14
CA GLU A 303 22.24 -16.39 -25.35
C GLU A 303 23.71 -16.70 -25.66
#